data_AF-A0A937IBD1-F1
#
_entry.id   AF-A0A937IBD1-F1
#
_cell.length_a   1.000
_cell.length_b   1.000
_cell.length_c   1.000
_cell.angle_alpha   90.00
_cell.angle_beta   90.00
_cell.angle_gamma   90.00
#
_symmetry.space_group_name_H-M   'P 1'
#
loop_
_entity.id
_entity.type
_entity.pdbx_description
1 polymer ?
#
loop_
_entity_poly.entity_id
_entity_poly.type
_entity_poly.pdbx_seq_one_letter_code
_entity_poly.pdbx_strand_id
1 'polypeptide(L)'
;MKIDRGNLVNLALSNLVTGCTAVINEELANKALPIPTDAIMHDWWLAVTAAAFGAREYIDQPLVRYRQHDANAIGAQQFKPALTVAGGLWAKIKAYEVNPHLSDVAVQARAIRATYGGALNTRQRTGLLLAGFLGLRLGLLQNLLFRLVRSF
;
A
#
# COMPACT_ATOMS: atom_id res chain seq x y z
N MET A 1 -12.44 -12.86 -11.09
CA MET A 1 -11.39 -11.86 -11.32
C MET A 1 -10.25 -12.14 -10.35
N LYS A 2 -9.17 -12.82 -10.78
CA LYS A 2 -7.99 -13.06 -9.95
C LYS A 2 -7.31 -11.71 -9.71
N ILE A 3 -7.39 -11.21 -8.48
CA ILE A 3 -6.76 -9.95 -8.08
C ILE A 3 -5.26 -10.20 -8.06
N ASP A 4 -4.52 -9.62 -8.98
CA ASP A 4 -3.06 -9.62 -8.94
C ASP A 4 -2.59 -8.69 -7.80
N ARG A 5 -2.39 -9.28 -6.62
CA ARG A 5 -1.81 -8.61 -5.44
C ARG A 5 -0.32 -8.31 -5.61
N GLY A 6 0.26 -8.64 -6.77
CA GLY A 6 1.65 -8.40 -7.14
C GLY A 6 1.92 -7.07 -7.85
N ASN A 7 0.89 -6.40 -8.39
CA ASN A 7 1.07 -5.17 -9.15
C ASN A 7 1.49 -3.98 -8.26
N LEU A 8 2.41 -3.17 -8.78
CA LEU A 8 3.01 -2.00 -8.14
C LEU A 8 2.01 -1.04 -7.48
N VAL A 9 0.91 -0.71 -8.17
CA VAL A 9 -0.07 0.25 -7.62
C VAL A 9 -0.76 -0.34 -6.39
N ASN A 10 -1.08 -1.63 -6.40
CA ASN A 10 -1.67 -2.31 -5.25
C ASN A 10 -0.70 -2.36 -4.06
N LEU A 11 0.59 -2.61 -4.31
CA LEU A 11 1.62 -2.57 -3.27
C LEU A 11 1.81 -1.18 -2.67
N ALA A 12 1.70 -0.13 -3.48
CA ALA A 12 1.76 1.24 -3.01
C ALA A 12 0.59 1.61 -2.07
N LEU A 13 -0.57 0.99 -2.28
CA LEU A 13 -1.76 1.18 -1.44
C LEU A 13 -1.76 0.33 -0.16
N SER A 14 -1.34 -0.93 -0.29
CA SER A 14 -1.40 -1.91 0.79
C SER A 14 -0.42 -3.04 0.50
N ASN A 15 0.55 -3.21 1.38
CA ASN A 15 1.57 -4.23 1.25
C ASN A 15 1.51 -5.22 2.43
N LEU A 16 1.90 -6.47 2.16
CA LEU A 16 1.98 -7.55 3.14
C LEU A 16 3.41 -7.99 3.42
N VAL A 17 4.39 -7.42 2.71
CA VAL A 17 5.81 -7.71 2.96
C VAL A 17 6.20 -7.15 4.32
N THR A 18 6.77 -8.02 5.14
CA THR A 18 7.38 -7.68 6.42
C THR A 18 8.89 -7.86 6.32
N GLY A 19 9.66 -6.88 6.79
CA GLY A 19 11.13 -6.88 6.62
C GLY A 19 11.82 -8.11 7.19
N CYS A 20 11.35 -8.65 8.32
CA CYS A 20 11.92 -9.87 8.92
C CYS A 20 11.69 -11.15 8.11
N THR A 21 10.86 -11.10 7.06
CA THR A 21 10.60 -12.22 6.14
C THR A 21 11.06 -11.94 4.72
N ALA A 22 11.84 -10.87 4.50
CA ALA A 22 12.29 -10.45 3.19
C ALA A 22 13.80 -10.65 3.03
N VAL A 23 14.20 -11.16 1.87
CA VAL A 23 15.59 -11.20 1.42
C VAL A 23 15.66 -10.46 0.08
N ILE A 24 16.68 -9.64 -0.08
CA ILE A 24 16.90 -8.83 -1.27
C ILE A 24 18.30 -9.05 -1.82
N ASN A 25 18.48 -8.87 -3.13
CA ASN A 25 19.81 -8.81 -3.72
C ASN A 25 20.37 -7.38 -3.69
N GLU A 26 21.66 -7.25 -4.00
CA GLU A 26 22.36 -5.96 -4.02
C GLU A 26 21.75 -4.99 -5.03
N GLU A 27 21.38 -5.47 -6.22
CA GLU A 27 20.80 -4.63 -7.27
C GLU A 27 19.48 -3.97 -6.81
N LEU A 28 18.63 -4.69 -6.07
CA LEU A 28 17.42 -4.12 -5.50
C LEU A 28 17.75 -3.05 -4.45
N ALA A 29 18.75 -3.29 -3.60
CA ALA A 29 19.18 -2.31 -2.60
C ALA A 29 19.69 -1.02 -3.29
N ASN A 30 20.49 -1.14 -4.34
CA ASN A 30 21.01 0.00 -5.11
C ASN A 30 19.90 0.83 -5.75
N LYS A 31 18.81 0.20 -6.21
CA LYS A 31 17.65 0.91 -6.77
C LYS A 31 16.71 1.50 -5.70
N ALA A 32 16.72 0.94 -4.50
CA ALA A 32 15.84 1.34 -3.41
C ALA A 32 16.40 2.50 -2.58
N LEU A 33 17.73 2.61 -2.50
CA LEU A 33 18.42 3.59 -1.68
C LEU A 33 18.65 4.92 -2.42
N PRO A 34 18.63 6.07 -1.69
CA PRO A 34 18.17 6.20 -0.31
C PRO A 34 16.64 6.03 -0.21
N ILE A 35 16.15 5.40 0.86
CA ILE A 35 14.70 5.26 1.08
C ILE A 35 14.14 6.63 1.50
N PRO A 36 13.12 7.17 0.81
CA PRO A 36 12.53 8.46 1.18
C PRO A 36 11.90 8.42 2.57
N THR A 37 11.92 9.55 3.27
CA THR A 37 11.21 9.74 4.55
C THR A 37 9.70 9.60 4.42
N ASP A 38 9.19 9.81 3.21
CA ASP A 38 7.77 9.66 2.83
C ASP A 38 7.34 8.19 2.64
N ALA A 39 8.27 7.24 2.71
CA ALA A 39 7.93 5.82 2.70
C ALA A 39 7.24 5.45 4.01
N ILE A 40 6.08 4.79 3.93
CA ILE A 40 5.32 4.36 5.11
C ILE A 40 6.15 3.35 5.91
N MET A 41 6.77 2.40 5.20
CA MET A 41 7.75 1.47 5.75
C MET A 41 8.84 1.14 4.74
N HIS A 42 10.04 0.84 5.23
CA HIS A 42 11.19 0.52 4.39
C HIS A 42 11.01 -0.77 3.58
N ASP A 43 10.41 -1.79 4.18
CA ASP A 43 10.07 -3.06 3.52
C ASP A 43 8.98 -2.88 2.45
N TRP A 44 8.02 -1.99 2.68
CA TRP A 44 7.01 -1.64 1.70
C TRP A 44 7.64 -0.94 0.49
N TRP A 45 8.57 -0.02 0.73
CA TRP A 45 9.33 0.65 -0.32
C TRP A 45 10.11 -0.36 -1.16
N LEU A 46 10.89 -1.25 -0.53
CA LEU A 46 11.65 -2.30 -1.21
C LEU A 46 10.78 -3.17 -2.11
N ALA A 47 9.60 -3.56 -1.63
CA ALA A 47 8.66 -4.37 -2.40
C ALA A 47 8.07 -3.61 -3.60
N VAL A 48 7.82 -2.31 -3.48
CA VAL A 48 7.42 -1.45 -4.61
C VAL A 48 8.57 -1.31 -5.61
N THR A 49 9.80 -1.08 -5.15
CA THR A 49 10.99 -1.01 -6.00
C THR A 49 11.17 -2.31 -6.77
N ALA A 50 11.00 -3.46 -6.12
CA ALA A 50 11.09 -4.76 -6.78
C ALA A 50 10.00 -4.92 -7.85
N ALA A 51 8.78 -4.45 -7.60
CA ALA A 51 7.71 -4.46 -8.60
C ALA A 51 7.93 -3.46 -9.76
N ALA A 52 8.74 -2.43 -9.57
CA ALA A 52 9.08 -1.45 -10.59
C ALA A 52 10.18 -1.95 -11.54
N PHE A 53 11.16 -2.68 -11.02
CA PHE A 53 12.40 -2.98 -11.75
C PHE A 53 12.73 -4.48 -11.89
N GLY A 54 12.01 -5.36 -11.21
CA GLY A 54 12.36 -6.77 -11.16
C GLY A 54 11.17 -7.67 -10.83
N ALA A 55 11.47 -8.76 -10.13
CA ALA A 55 10.51 -9.78 -9.73
C ALA A 55 10.53 -9.99 -8.22
N ARG A 56 9.47 -10.62 -7.72
CA ARG A 56 9.36 -11.06 -6.33
C ARG A 56 8.78 -12.45 -6.33
N GLU A 57 9.33 -13.31 -5.49
CA GLU A 57 8.81 -14.65 -5.29
C GLU A 57 8.43 -14.84 -3.82
N TYR A 58 7.34 -15.55 -3.61
CA TYR A 58 6.88 -15.91 -2.27
C TYR A 58 7.27 -17.35 -1.99
N ILE A 59 7.98 -17.55 -0.87
CA ILE A 59 8.29 -18.89 -0.36
C ILE A 59 7.13 -19.27 0.57
N ASP A 60 6.28 -20.19 0.11
CA ASP A 60 5.13 -20.70 0.87
C ASP A 60 5.57 -21.73 1.94
N GLN A 61 6.47 -21.30 2.83
CA GLN A 61 6.98 -22.08 3.95
C GLN A 61 7.11 -21.20 5.19
N PRO A 62 6.70 -21.68 6.38
CA PRO A 62 6.80 -20.93 7.63
C PRO A 62 8.23 -20.95 8.17
N LEU A 63 9.10 -20.08 7.63
CA LEU A 63 10.53 -20.03 7.97
C LEU A 63 10.87 -19.18 9.21
N VAL A 64 9.90 -18.45 9.76
CA VAL A 64 10.12 -17.51 10.87
C VAL A 64 9.06 -17.71 11.95
N ARG A 65 9.50 -17.69 13.23
CA ARG A 65 8.59 -17.61 14.39
C ARG A 65 8.47 -16.14 14.82
N TYR A 66 7.32 -15.53 14.54
CA TYR A 66 7.05 -14.15 14.93
C TYR A 66 6.49 -14.07 16.35
N ARG A 67 7.09 -13.23 17.21
CA ARG A 67 6.59 -12.95 18.57
C ARG A 67 6.11 -11.50 18.63
N GLN A 68 4.84 -11.31 18.98
CA GLN A 68 4.26 -9.99 19.18
C GLN A 68 4.37 -9.58 20.65
N HIS A 69 4.78 -8.33 20.89
CA HIS A 69 4.92 -7.73 22.22
C HIS A 69 4.18 -6.38 22.19
N ASP A 70 3.74 -5.89 23.34
CA ASP A 70 2.95 -4.65 23.41
C ASP A 70 3.73 -3.40 22.98
N ALA A 71 5.06 -3.47 22.95
CA ALA A 71 5.96 -2.40 22.51
C ALA A 71 6.32 -2.45 21.01
N ASN A 72 5.67 -3.31 20.20
CA ASN A 72 5.92 -3.34 18.76
C ASN A 72 5.44 -2.03 18.10
N ALA A 73 6.25 -1.46 17.21
CA ALA A 73 5.88 -0.24 16.45
C ALA A 73 4.60 -0.45 15.62
N ILE A 74 4.45 -1.63 15.01
CA ILE A 74 3.25 -2.08 14.30
C ILE A 74 3.05 -3.57 14.64
N GLY A 75 1.84 -3.94 15.05
CA GLY A 75 1.45 -5.32 15.38
C GLY A 75 0.21 -5.77 14.63
N ALA A 76 -0.16 -7.05 14.73
CA ALA A 76 -1.38 -7.56 14.13
C ALA A 76 -2.60 -6.91 14.80
N GLN A 77 -3.43 -6.23 14.00
CA GLN A 77 -4.71 -5.70 14.45
C GLN A 77 -5.80 -6.76 14.29
N GLN A 78 -6.69 -6.87 15.28
CA GLN A 78 -7.86 -7.74 15.16
C GLN A 78 -8.78 -7.25 14.03
N PHE A 79 -9.15 -8.15 13.14
CA PHE A 79 -10.18 -7.87 12.14
C PHE A 79 -11.51 -7.60 12.84
N LYS A 80 -11.98 -6.37 12.80
CA LYS A 80 -13.33 -6.01 13.24
C LYS A 80 -14.23 -6.02 11.99
N PRO A 81 -15.22 -6.92 11.89
CA PRO A 81 -16.14 -6.90 10.76
C PRO A 81 -16.83 -5.54 10.71
N ALA A 82 -16.94 -4.97 9.50
CA ALA A 82 -17.67 -3.73 9.31
C ALA A 82 -19.10 -3.93 9.80
N LEU A 83 -19.50 -3.18 10.83
CA LEU A 83 -20.88 -3.16 11.29
C LEU A 83 -21.76 -2.86 10.09
N THR A 84 -22.65 -3.79 9.76
CA THR A 84 -23.61 -3.57 8.68
C THR A 84 -24.56 -2.48 9.16
N VAL A 85 -24.39 -1.25 8.68
CA VAL A 85 -25.30 -0.15 9.01
C VAL A 85 -26.65 -0.48 8.41
N ALA A 86 -27.57 -0.98 9.24
CA ALA A 86 -28.99 -1.06 8.92
C ALA A 86 -29.52 0.39 8.82
N GLY A 87 -29.62 0.91 7.59
CA GLY A 87 -30.03 2.29 7.36
C GLY A 87 -30.05 2.66 5.87
N GLY A 88 -30.83 3.70 5.56
CA GLY A 88 -30.99 4.24 4.19
C GLY A 88 -29.69 4.81 3.60
N LEU A 89 -29.74 5.20 2.32
CA LEU A 89 -28.57 5.65 1.55
C LEU A 89 -27.75 6.76 2.25
N TRP A 90 -28.43 7.72 2.90
CA TRP A 90 -27.80 8.82 3.63
C TRP A 90 -27.03 8.39 4.88
N ALA A 91 -27.52 7.36 5.59
CA ALA A 91 -26.83 6.79 6.75
C ALA A 91 -25.53 6.08 6.31
N LYS A 92 -25.57 5.39 5.17
CA LYS A 92 -24.39 4.78 4.55
C LYS A 92 -23.37 5.83 4.13
N ILE A 93 -23.80 6.94 3.52
CA ILE A 93 -22.91 8.05 3.12
C ILE A 93 -22.24 8.69 4.34
N LYS A 94 -22.99 8.98 5.42
CA LYS A 94 -22.43 9.53 6.66
C LYS A 94 -21.48 8.58 7.38
N ALA A 95 -21.64 7.27 7.22
CA ALA A 95 -20.76 6.26 7.80
C ALA A 95 -19.38 6.16 7.11
N TYR A 96 -19.18 6.87 5.99
CA TYR A 96 -17.86 6.98 5.37
C TYR A 96 -16.98 7.95 6.16
N GLU A 97 -16.27 7.42 7.15
CA GLU A 97 -15.23 8.15 7.88
C GLU A 97 -13.95 8.27 7.03
N VAL A 98 -13.21 9.37 7.23
CA VAL A 98 -11.91 9.58 6.59
C VAL A 98 -10.91 8.62 7.22
N ASN A 99 -10.21 7.85 6.40
CA ASN A 99 -9.13 6.98 6.86
C ASN A 99 -7.79 7.76 6.88
N PRO A 100 -7.18 8.00 8.05
CA PRO A 100 -5.92 8.74 8.14
C PRO A 100 -4.79 8.07 7.34
N HIS A 101 -4.72 6.74 7.35
CA HIS A 101 -3.69 5.95 6.64
C HIS A 101 -3.70 6.20 5.13
N LEU A 102 -4.86 6.53 4.55
CA LEU A 102 -4.94 6.85 3.12
C LEU A 102 -4.26 8.19 2.77
N SER A 103 -4.04 9.06 3.76
CA SER A 103 -3.20 10.26 3.58
C SER A 103 -1.73 9.87 3.45
N ASP A 104 -1.25 8.93 4.27
CA ASP A 104 0.12 8.41 4.19
C ASP A 104 0.34 7.68 2.87
N VAL A 105 -0.64 6.89 2.43
CA VAL A 105 -0.64 6.26 1.10
C VAL A 105 -0.53 7.30 -0.02
N ALA A 106 -1.23 8.43 0.09
CA ALA A 106 -1.14 9.49 -0.90
C ALA A 106 0.23 10.19 -0.92
N VAL A 107 0.88 10.34 0.24
CA VAL A 107 2.25 10.84 0.36
C VAL A 107 3.23 9.85 -0.28
N GLN A 108 3.17 8.58 0.11
CA GLN A 108 4.01 7.51 -0.43
C GLN A 108 3.84 7.36 -1.95
N ALA A 109 2.60 7.38 -2.47
CA ALA A 109 2.35 7.25 -3.90
C ALA A 109 3.00 8.39 -4.72
N ARG A 110 3.00 9.62 -4.18
CA ARG A 110 3.69 10.75 -4.78
C ARG A 110 5.21 10.56 -4.76
N ALA A 111 5.76 10.07 -3.65
CA ALA A 111 7.19 9.75 -3.55
C ALA A 111 7.61 8.66 -4.56
N ILE A 112 6.87 7.54 -4.65
CA ILE A 112 7.12 6.47 -5.63
C ILE A 112 7.10 7.02 -7.06
N ARG A 113 6.09 7.84 -7.39
CA ARG A 113 5.97 8.43 -8.73
C ARG A 113 7.10 9.42 -9.02
N ALA A 114 7.56 10.17 -8.03
CA ALA A 114 8.68 11.08 -8.17
C ALA A 114 10.01 10.33 -8.39
N THR A 115 10.26 9.28 -7.60
CA THR A 115 11.51 8.51 -7.68
C THR A 115 11.58 7.61 -8.92
N TYR A 116 10.48 6.92 -9.24
CA TYR A 116 10.49 5.86 -10.27
C TYR A 116 9.71 6.21 -11.53
N GLY A 117 9.10 7.39 -11.63
CA GLY A 117 8.18 7.74 -12.70
C GLY A 117 8.70 7.54 -14.13
N GLY A 118 10.02 7.63 -14.36
CA GLY A 118 10.64 7.36 -15.66
C GLY A 118 10.68 5.88 -16.06
N ALA A 119 10.65 4.97 -15.09
CA ALA A 119 10.68 3.52 -15.31
C ALA A 119 9.28 2.88 -15.36
N LEU A 120 8.24 3.63 -15.00
CA LEU A 120 6.87 3.13 -14.89
C LEU A 120 6.09 3.31 -16.19
N ASN A 121 5.24 2.33 -16.51
CA ASN A 121 4.31 2.45 -17.64
C ASN A 121 3.17 3.44 -17.34
N THR A 122 2.44 3.84 -18.38
CA THR A 122 1.34 4.83 -18.27
C THR A 122 0.27 4.41 -17.25
N ARG A 123 -0.10 3.13 -17.19
CA ARG A 123 -1.11 2.63 -16.25
C ARG A 123 -0.66 2.78 -14.80
N GLN A 124 0.58 2.40 -14.49
CA GLN A 124 1.17 2.55 -13.16
C GLN A 124 1.29 4.03 -12.76
N ARG A 125 1.77 4.89 -13.67
CA ARG A 125 1.90 6.33 -13.43
C ARG A 125 0.55 6.99 -13.15
N THR A 126 -0.47 6.64 -13.92
CA THR A 126 -1.84 7.15 -13.71
C THR A 126 -2.43 6.61 -12.41
N GLY A 127 -2.25 5.33 -12.09
CA GLY A 127 -2.70 4.75 -10.82
C GLY A 127 -2.06 5.44 -9.61
N LEU A 128 -0.74 5.67 -9.63
CA LEU A 128 -0.04 6.41 -8.58
C LEU A 128 -0.43 7.89 -8.51
N LEU A 129 -0.70 8.54 -9.65
CA LEU A 129 -1.23 9.90 -9.68
C LEU A 129 -2.57 9.95 -8.95
N LEU A 130 -3.49 9.03 -9.26
CA LEU A 130 -4.80 8.94 -8.61
C LEU A 130 -4.67 8.60 -7.11
N ALA A 131 -3.75 7.70 -6.75
CA ALA A 131 -3.43 7.39 -5.36
C ALA A 131 -2.95 8.64 -4.59
N GLY A 132 -2.23 9.54 -5.25
CA GLY A 132 -1.79 10.82 -4.68
C GLY A 132 -2.93 11.75 -4.23
N PHE A 133 -4.17 11.51 -4.68
CA PHE A 133 -5.36 12.24 -4.24
C PHE A 133 -6.12 11.53 -3.10
N LEU A 134 -5.64 10.39 -2.59
CA LEU A 134 -6.29 9.70 -1.47
C LEU A 134 -6.23 10.45 -0.13
N GLY A 135 -5.44 11.53 -0.04
CA GLY A 135 -5.41 12.45 1.10
C GLY A 135 -6.63 13.40 1.19
N LEU A 136 -7.61 13.31 0.28
CA LEU A 136 -8.83 14.11 0.35
C LEU A 136 -9.66 13.77 1.59
N ARG A 137 -10.05 14.80 2.35
CA ARG A 137 -10.82 14.67 3.62
C ARG A 137 -12.33 14.46 3.42
N LEU A 138 -12.74 13.85 2.31
CA LEU A 138 -14.14 13.52 2.01
C LEU A 138 -14.29 12.00 1.95
N GLY A 139 -14.80 11.38 3.02
CA GLY A 139 -14.76 9.93 3.20
C GLY A 139 -15.39 9.10 2.07
N LEU A 140 -16.55 9.52 1.54
CA LEU A 140 -17.20 8.82 0.42
C LEU A 140 -16.33 8.85 -0.85
N LEU A 141 -15.81 10.02 -1.20
CA LEU A 141 -14.94 10.18 -2.37
C LEU A 141 -13.61 9.46 -2.17
N GLN A 142 -13.04 9.53 -0.97
CA GLN A 142 -11.82 8.82 -0.60
C GLN A 142 -11.97 7.31 -0.81
N ASN A 143 -13.10 6.73 -0.38
CA ASN A 143 -13.35 5.30 -0.58
C ASN A 143 -13.71 4.91 -2.02
N LEU A 144 -14.43 5.76 -2.76
CA LEU A 144 -14.65 5.52 -4.19
C LEU A 144 -13.33 5.57 -4.98
N LEU A 145 -12.49 6.57 -4.69
CA LEU A 145 -11.16 6.71 -5.26
C LEU A 145 -10.27 5.52 -4.89
N PHE A 146 -10.28 5.07 -3.63
CA PHE A 146 -9.53 3.89 -3.22
C PHE A 146 -9.92 2.64 -4.02
N ARG A 147 -11.22 2.41 -4.21
CA ARG A 147 -11.72 1.29 -5.03
C ARG A 147 -11.31 1.42 -6.50
N LEU A 148 -11.33 2.64 -7.04
CA LEU A 148 -10.90 2.93 -8.40
C LEU A 148 -9.41 2.62 -8.57
N VAL A 149 -8.55 3.18 -7.71
CA VAL A 149 -7.09 3.01 -7.78
C VAL A 149 -6.70 1.55 -7.64
N ARG A 150 -7.40 0.78 -6.80
CA ARG A 150 -7.18 -0.66 -6.62
C ARG A 150 -7.48 -1.51 -7.87
N SER A 151 -8.11 -0.94 -8.89
CA SER A 151 -8.35 -1.62 -10.18
C SER A 151 -7.25 -1.38 -11.22
N PHE A 152 -6.26 -0.53 -10.92
CA PHE A 152 -5.06 -0.32 -11.74
C PHE A 152 -4.01 -1.42 -11.56
#